data_AF-A0A8S3DMB0-F1
#
_entry.id   AF-A0A8S3DMB0-F1
#
_cell.length_a   1.000
_cell.length_b   1.000
_cell.length_c   1.000
_cell.angle_alpha   90.00
_cell.angle_beta   90.00
_cell.angle_gamma   90.00
#
_symmetry.space_group_name_H-M   'P 1'
#
loop_
_entity.id
_entity.type
_entity.pdbx_description
1 polymer ?
#
loop_
_entity_poly.entity_id
_entity_poly.type
_entity_poly.pdbx_seq_one_letter_code
_entity_poly.pdbx_strand_id
1 'polypeptide(L)'
;ENTNQDLFLEQLLLCSIIGYEDFLRFDWLDMILSWQEPKYGCFSSASETAEPNLRIKRHLLIEQEMDHGCLSHKSGLAAGLLATYARAFLQ
;
A
#
# COMPACT_ATOMS: atom_id res chain seq x y z
N GLU A 1 -4.98 -10.35 8.36
CA GLU A 1 -3.64 -10.05 7.82
C GLU A 1 -3.79 -9.52 6.39
N ASN A 2 -3.34 -8.30 6.12
CA ASN A 2 -3.57 -7.60 4.85
C ASN A 2 -2.44 -7.83 3.81
N THR A 3 -1.69 -8.93 3.99
CA THR A 3 -0.47 -9.30 3.27
C THR A 3 -0.66 -9.32 1.75
N ASN A 4 -1.86 -9.67 1.28
CA ASN A 4 -2.16 -9.67 -0.16
C ASN A 4 -2.20 -8.27 -0.76
N GLN A 5 -2.66 -7.25 -0.01
CA GLN A 5 -2.65 -5.87 -0.49
C GLN A 5 -1.22 -5.32 -0.51
N ASP A 6 -0.42 -5.63 0.50
CA ASP A 6 1.00 -5.23 0.55
C ASP A 6 1.78 -5.83 -0.62
N LEU A 7 1.71 -7.16 -0.79
CA LEU A 7 2.36 -7.86 -1.91
C LEU A 7 1.89 -7.35 -3.29
N PHE A 8 0.60 -7.02 -3.41
CA PHE A 8 0.07 -6.45 -4.65
C PHE A 8 0.67 -5.07 -4.93
N LEU A 9 0.72 -4.19 -3.93
CA LEU A 9 1.33 -2.86 -4.07
C LEU A 9 2.83 -2.94 -4.36
N GLU A 10 3.57 -3.85 -3.71
CA GLU A 10 4.99 -4.11 -3.99
C GLU A 10 5.21 -4.51 -5.45
N GLN A 11 4.44 -5.49 -5.93
CA GLN A 11 4.55 -6.00 -7.30
C GLN A 11 4.23 -4.92 -8.33
N LEU A 12 3.13 -4.17 -8.13
CA LEU A 12 2.73 -3.11 -9.04
C LEU A 12 3.75 -1.98 -9.06
N LEU A 13 4.22 -1.53 -7.90
CA LEU A 13 5.25 -0.48 -7.83
C LEU A 13 6.53 -0.92 -8.55
N LEU A 14 7.06 -2.10 -8.20
CA LEU A 14 8.30 -2.61 -8.80
C LEU A 14 8.20 -2.75 -10.32
N CYS A 15 7.14 -3.40 -10.83
CA CYS A 15 6.96 -3.57 -12.27
C CYS A 15 6.75 -2.25 -13.00
N SER A 16 6.00 -1.31 -12.40
CA SER A 16 5.72 -0.01 -13.03
C SER A 16 6.96 0.88 -13.13
N ILE A 17 7.87 0.85 -12.13
CA ILE A 17 9.09 1.67 -12.17
C ILE A 17 10.16 1.11 -13.10
N ILE A 18 10.17 -0.21 -13.34
CA ILE A 18 11.12 -0.84 -14.28
C ILE A 18 10.58 -0.89 -15.72
N GLY A 19 9.38 -0.36 -15.98
CA GLY A 19 8.86 -0.11 -17.34
C GLY A 19 7.81 -1.09 -17.86
N TYR A 20 7.26 -1.98 -17.02
CA TYR A 20 6.12 -2.81 -17.41
C TYR A 20 4.81 -2.03 -17.22
N GLU A 21 4.41 -1.29 -18.25
CA GLU A 21 3.20 -0.45 -18.23
C GLU A 21 1.89 -1.26 -18.12
N ASP A 22 1.91 -2.55 -18.45
CA ASP A 22 0.77 -3.47 -18.26
C ASP A 22 0.27 -3.53 -16.80
N PHE A 23 1.08 -3.06 -15.85
CA PHE A 23 0.73 -2.97 -14.43
C PHE A 23 0.03 -1.65 -14.04
N LEU A 24 -0.05 -0.68 -14.94
CA LEU A 24 -0.70 0.62 -14.72
C LEU A 24 -2.14 0.61 -15.23
N ARG A 25 -2.93 -0.36 -14.76
CA ARG A 25 -4.33 -0.52 -15.16
C ARG A 25 -5.29 0.30 -14.30
N PHE A 26 -6.19 1.05 -14.93
CA PHE A 26 -7.16 1.88 -14.21
C PHE A 26 -8.12 1.08 -13.30
N ASP A 27 -8.50 -0.15 -13.68
CA ASP A 27 -9.33 -1.00 -12.80
C ASP A 27 -8.59 -1.38 -11.50
N TRP A 28 -7.27 -1.52 -11.56
CA TRP A 28 -6.45 -1.74 -10.38
C TRP A 28 -6.24 -0.45 -9.59
N LEU A 29 -6.11 0.69 -10.25
CA LEU A 29 -6.06 2.00 -9.59
C LEU A 29 -7.33 2.25 -8.76
N ASP A 30 -8.51 2.03 -9.33
CA ASP A 30 -9.78 2.19 -8.63
C ASP A 30 -9.87 1.27 -7.40
N MET A 31 -9.43 0.01 -7.56
CA MET A 31 -9.33 -0.94 -6.45
C MET A 31 -8.37 -0.43 -5.36
N ILE A 32 -7.19 0.07 -5.70
CA ILE A 32 -6.21 0.58 -4.74
C ILE A 32 -6.75 1.81 -4.02
N LEU A 33 -7.38 2.74 -4.74
CA LEU A 33 -7.99 3.93 -4.14
C LEU A 33 -9.12 3.55 -3.17
N SER A 34 -9.82 2.43 -3.40
CA SER A 34 -10.81 1.91 -2.44
C SER A 34 -10.21 1.42 -1.12
N TRP A 35 -8.90 1.14 -1.07
CA TRP A 35 -8.19 0.75 0.17
C TRP A 35 -7.67 1.96 0.95
N GLN A 36 -7.73 3.15 0.36
CA GLN A 36 -7.28 4.38 0.98
C GLN A 36 -8.22 4.76 2.13
N GLU A 37 -7.65 5.13 3.28
CA GLU A 37 -8.42 5.65 4.40
C GLU A 37 -9.04 7.00 3.98
N PRO A 38 -10.38 7.12 4.01
CA PRO A 38 -11.08 8.24 3.37
C PRO A 38 -10.82 9.60 4.02
N LYS A 39 -10.41 9.67 5.29
CA LYS A 39 -10.21 10.92 6.02
C LYS A 39 -8.77 11.45 5.89
N TYR A 40 -7.78 10.57 5.96
CA TYR A 40 -6.36 10.93 6.02
C TYR A 40 -5.59 10.57 4.75
N GLY A 41 -6.18 9.77 3.85
CA GLY A 41 -5.56 9.40 2.57
C GLY A 41 -4.43 8.37 2.68
N CYS A 42 -4.21 7.80 3.87
CA CYS A 42 -3.18 6.79 4.09
C CYS A 42 -3.72 5.38 3.86
N PHE A 43 -2.86 4.36 4.01
CA PHE A 43 -3.26 2.96 3.87
C PHE A 43 -3.05 2.23 5.19
N SER A 44 -4.13 1.62 5.70
CA SER A 44 -4.15 0.89 6.98
C SER A 44 -4.28 -0.62 6.77
N SER A 45 -4.10 -1.38 7.86
CA SER A 45 -4.61 -2.76 7.92
C SER A 45 -6.14 -2.66 8.03
N ALA A 46 -6.89 -3.32 7.13
CA ALA A 46 -8.34 -3.36 7.23
C ALA A 46 -8.72 -3.81 8.64
N SER A 47 -9.58 -3.02 9.29
CA SER A 47 -10.00 -3.13 10.68
C SER A 47 -10.10 -4.56 11.22
N GLU A 48 -9.15 -4.95 12.06
CA GLU A 48 -9.47 -5.72 13.25
C GLU A 48 -9.01 -4.84 14.41
N THR A 49 -9.94 -4.60 15.34
CA THR A 49 -9.66 -4.08 16.67
C THR A 49 -8.30 -4.60 17.13
N ALA A 50 -7.38 -3.68 17.44
CA ALA A 50 -6.04 -4.03 17.91
C ALA A 50 -6.14 -4.90 19.18
N GLU A 51 -6.21 -6.22 19.00
CA GLU A 51 -6.00 -7.19 20.06
C GLU A 51 -4.53 -7.06 20.49
N PRO A 52 -4.25 -6.77 21.76
CA PRO A 52 -2.89 -6.51 22.19
C PRO A 52 -2.12 -7.83 22.27
N ASN A 53 -1.09 -7.94 21.43
CA ASN A 53 0.05 -8.87 21.52
C ASN A 53 -0.20 -10.35 21.18
N LEU A 54 0.42 -10.79 20.08
CA LEU A 54 1.20 -12.03 20.07
C LEU A 54 2.63 -11.74 19.62
N ARG A 55 3.53 -11.72 20.60
CA ARG A 55 4.98 -11.64 20.41
C ARG A 55 5.49 -12.96 19.82
N ILE A 56 5.80 -13.00 18.53
CA ILE A 56 6.77 -13.95 17.97
C ILE A 56 7.73 -13.18 17.06
N LYS A 57 8.85 -12.76 17.64
CA LYS A 57 9.93 -12.04 16.94
C LYS A 57 10.72 -13.02 16.07
N ARG A 58 10.48 -12.98 14.76
CA ARG A 58 11.57 -12.97 13.78
C ARG A 58 11.79 -11.51 13.38
N HIS A 59 13.04 -11.04 13.41
CA HIS A 59 13.45 -9.68 13.04
C HIS A 59 13.34 -9.46 11.51
N LEU A 60 12.13 -9.58 10.96
CA LEU A 60 11.80 -8.85 9.73
C LEU A 60 11.60 -7.38 10.14
N LEU A 61 11.87 -6.43 9.25
CA LEU A 61 11.59 -5.01 9.49
C LEU A 61 10.12 -4.89 9.88
N ILE A 62 9.86 -4.58 11.15
CA ILE A 62 8.50 -4.54 11.68
C ILE A 62 7.81 -3.35 11.03
N GLU A 63 6.62 -3.60 10.51
CA GLU A 63 5.75 -2.57 9.96
C GLU A 63 5.57 -1.42 10.97
N GLN A 64 5.74 -0.18 10.52
CA GLN A 64 5.61 0.98 11.39
C GLN A 64 4.19 1.55 11.29
N GLU A 65 3.45 1.46 12.38
CA GLU A 65 2.20 2.20 12.54
C GLU A 65 2.49 3.69 12.74
N MET A 66 1.76 4.52 12.01
CA MET A 66 1.75 5.98 12.11
C MET A 66 0.42 6.44 12.73
N ASP A 67 0.27 7.75 12.88
CA ASP A 67 -0.98 8.35 13.37
C ASP A 67 -2.19 7.85 12.56
N HIS A 68 -3.32 7.68 13.24
CA HIS A 68 -4.60 7.27 12.65
C HIS A 68 -4.65 5.84 12.09
N GLY A 69 -3.76 4.94 12.54
CA GLY A 69 -3.76 3.53 12.13
C GLY A 69 -3.18 3.30 10.73
N CYS A 70 -2.49 4.30 10.20
CA CYS A 70 -1.81 4.23 8.91
C CYS A 70 -0.55 3.38 9.03
N LEU A 71 -0.24 2.60 8.01
CA LEU A 71 1.00 1.82 7.94
C LEU A 71 1.99 2.53 7.02
N SER A 72 3.20 2.76 7.52
CA SER A 72 4.25 3.51 6.83
C SER A 72 4.66 2.86 5.51
N HIS A 73 4.94 1.55 5.52
CA HIS A 73 5.35 0.82 4.33
C HIS A 73 4.25 0.81 3.29
N LYS A 74 3.04 0.40 3.68
CA LYS A 74 1.90 0.30 2.76
C LYS A 74 1.53 1.64 2.16
N SER A 75 1.52 2.70 2.98
CA SER A 75 1.29 4.07 2.51
C SER A 75 2.41 4.53 1.57
N GLY A 76 3.67 4.17 1.86
CA GLY A 76 4.81 4.46 1.00
C GLY A 76 4.74 3.75 -0.36
N LEU A 77 4.40 2.46 -0.37
CA LEU A 77 4.19 1.68 -1.59
C LEU A 77 3.08 2.30 -2.46
N ALA A 78 1.93 2.59 -1.84
CA ALA A 78 0.80 3.17 -2.54
C ALA A 78 1.14 4.57 -3.08
N ALA A 79 1.79 5.42 -2.28
CA ALA A 79 2.24 6.75 -2.73
C ALA A 79 3.21 6.66 -3.92
N GLY A 80 4.18 5.74 -3.86
CA GLY A 80 5.11 5.48 -4.96
C GLY A 80 4.37 5.04 -6.23
N LEU A 81 3.39 4.14 -6.10
CA LEU A 81 2.60 3.65 -7.22
C LEU A 81 1.69 4.75 -7.81
N LEU A 82 1.03 5.56 -6.97
CA LEU A 82 0.23 6.69 -7.46
C LEU A 82 1.10 7.70 -8.22
N ALA A 83 2.36 7.90 -7.80
CA ALA A 83 3.30 8.72 -8.55
C ALA A 83 3.65 8.14 -9.93
N THR A 84 3.71 6.80 -10.09
CA THR A 84 3.94 6.20 -11.42
C THR A 84 2.72 6.37 -12.33
N TYR A 85 1.49 6.26 -11.82
CA TYR A 85 0.27 6.62 -12.57
C TYR A 85 0.28 8.10 -12.98
N ALA A 86 0.59 9.01 -12.06
CA ALA A 86 0.66 10.43 -12.37
C ALA A 86 1.71 10.71 -13.47
N ARG A 87 2.88 10.08 -13.40
CA ARG A 87 3.92 10.18 -14.43
C ARG A 87 3.44 9.68 -15.80
N ALA A 88 2.70 8.57 -15.83
CA ALA A 88 2.29 7.95 -17.08
C ALA A 88 1.11 8.67 -17.76
N PHE A 89 0.20 9.29 -17.00
CA PHE A 89 -1.09 9.75 -17.52
C PHE A 89 -1.41 11.25 -17.32
N LEU A 90 -0.65 11.98 -16.50
CA LEU A 90 -0.90 13.40 -16.21
C LEU A 90 0.15 14.36 -16.80
N GLN A 91 1.00 13.87 -17.71
CA GLN A 91 2.03 14.67 -18.39
C GLN A 91 1.53 15.24 -19.72
#